data_AF-A0A2E6JE73-F1
#
_entry.id   AF-A0A2E6JE73-F1
#
_cell.length_a   1.000
_cell.length_b   1.000
_cell.length_c   1.000
_cell.angle_alpha   90.00
_cell.angle_beta   90.00
_cell.angle_gamma   90.00
#
_symmetry.space_group_name_H-M   'P 1'
#
loop_
_entity.id
_entity.type
_entity.pdbx_description
1 polymer ?
#
loop_
_entity_poly.entity_id
_entity_poly.type
_entity_poly.pdbx_seq_one_letter_code
_entity_poly.pdbx_strand_id
1 'polypeptide(L)'
;MLKELENYLRSDWWTIGDACQIISGFVPSSDGDGIVTPPKSISISDGTMCSSGKVEHLAAQVREKWESCFHWYEEPGSTKFVRTGLVAPWEWQVSKTYAILWAIDQEFDVWSWVSEAIELGLLAEIP
;
A
#
# COMPACT_ATOMS: atom_id res chain seq x y z
N MET A 1 8.49 7.85 -11.97
CA MET A 1 8.28 7.32 -10.61
C MET A 1 8.37 8.41 -9.57
N LEU A 2 7.40 8.46 -8.65
CA LEU A 2 7.38 9.36 -7.49
C LEU A 2 8.40 8.89 -6.42
N LYS A 3 9.16 9.81 -5.82
CA LYS A 3 10.20 9.48 -4.81
C LYS A 3 9.63 8.83 -3.56
N GLU A 4 8.46 9.27 -3.12
CA GLU A 4 7.77 8.71 -1.96
C GLU A 4 7.36 7.27 -2.25
N LEU A 5 6.85 6.99 -3.45
CA LEU A 5 6.55 5.62 -3.87
C LEU A 5 7.82 4.76 -3.88
N GLU A 6 8.92 5.28 -4.43
CA GLU A 6 10.22 4.60 -4.43
C GLU A 6 10.68 4.24 -3.01
N ASN A 7 10.52 5.15 -2.04
CA ASN A 7 10.86 4.87 -0.64
C ASN A 7 10.03 3.71 -0.06
N TYR A 8 8.74 3.64 -0.39
CA TYR A 8 7.90 2.50 -0.01
C TYR A 8 8.34 1.21 -0.71
N LEU A 9 8.70 1.27 -1.99
CA LEU A 9 9.15 0.10 -2.77
C LEU A 9 10.51 -0.46 -2.29
N ARG A 10 11.36 0.38 -1.67
CA ARG A 10 12.60 -0.07 -1.03
C ARG A 10 12.38 -0.88 0.24
N SER A 11 11.25 -0.73 0.92
CA SER A 11 10.88 -1.56 2.06
C SER A 11 10.32 -2.90 1.59
N ASP A 12 10.65 -4.01 2.25
CA ASP A 12 10.04 -5.31 1.95
C ASP A 12 8.66 -5.47 2.58
N TRP A 13 8.33 -4.62 3.55
CA TRP A 13 7.12 -4.69 4.35
C TRP A 13 6.39 -3.35 4.33
N TRP A 14 5.08 -3.42 4.17
CA TRP A 14 4.16 -2.29 4.32
C TRP A 14 3.19 -2.57 5.45
N THR A 15 2.69 -1.53 6.11
CA THR A 15 1.47 -1.73 6.91
C THR A 15 0.32 -2.03 5.96
N ILE A 16 -0.67 -2.80 6.40
CA ILE A 16 -1.88 -3.06 5.59
C ILE A 16 -2.59 -1.74 5.25
N GLY A 17 -2.58 -0.76 6.17
CA GLY A 17 -3.07 0.59 5.90
C GLY A 17 -2.36 1.27 4.73
N ASP A 18 -1.03 1.29 4.74
CA ASP A 18 -0.23 1.85 3.64
C ASP A 18 -0.48 1.10 2.33
N ALA A 19 -0.54 -0.24 2.39
CA ALA A 19 -0.80 -1.07 1.23
C ALA A 19 -2.16 -0.73 0.58
N CYS A 20 -3.22 -0.61 1.38
CA CYS A 20 -4.55 -0.21 0.89
C CYS A 20 -4.50 1.16 0.19
N GLN A 21 -3.74 2.10 0.76
CA GLN A 21 -3.61 3.44 0.21
C GLN A 21 -2.82 3.44 -1.12
N ILE A 22 -1.67 2.74 -1.17
CA ILE A 22 -0.83 2.62 -2.37
C ILE A 22 -1.60 1.94 -3.50
N ILE A 23 -2.32 0.86 -3.20
CA ILE A 23 -3.19 0.15 -4.17
C ILE A 23 -4.31 1.06 -4.68
N SER A 24 -4.83 1.96 -3.83
CA SER A 24 -5.82 2.96 -4.26
C SER A 24 -5.24 4.10 -5.12
N GLY A 25 -3.93 4.08 -5.40
CA GLY A 25 -3.25 5.04 -6.26
C GLY A 25 -2.59 6.20 -5.52
N PHE A 26 -2.40 6.10 -4.21
CA PHE A 26 -1.86 7.18 -3.39
C PHE A 26 -0.74 6.73 -2.45
N VAL A 27 0.30 7.53 -2.31
CA VAL A 27 1.36 7.29 -1.32
C VAL A 27 1.11 8.17 -0.09
N PRO A 28 1.21 7.63 1.14
CA PRO A 28 1.21 8.45 2.35
C PRO A 28 2.40 9.41 2.34
N SER A 29 2.16 10.70 2.54
CA SER A 29 3.23 11.68 2.72
C SER A 29 3.68 11.69 4.19
N SER A 30 4.99 11.61 4.40
CA SER A 30 5.63 11.74 5.69
C SER A 30 5.72 13.19 6.20
N ASP A 31 5.24 14.19 5.45
CA ASP A 31 5.23 15.59 5.87
C ASP A 31 4.16 15.86 6.94
N GLY A 32 4.45 15.40 8.15
CA GLY A 32 3.78 15.80 9.38
C GLY A 32 4.59 16.89 10.06
N ASP A 33 4.35 18.14 9.72
CA ASP A 33 4.92 19.32 10.40
C ASP A 33 4.30 19.51 11.80
N GLY A 34 4.22 18.46 12.65
CA GLY A 34 3.85 18.50 14.07
C GLY A 34 2.49 19.15 14.46
N ILE A 35 1.78 19.72 13.49
CA ILE A 35 0.54 20.47 13.61
C ILE A 35 -0.52 19.59 12.97
N VAL A 36 -1.61 19.40 13.71
CA VAL A 36 -2.81 18.57 13.47
C VAL A 36 -3.40 18.80 12.06
N THR A 37 -2.66 18.39 11.04
CA THR A 37 -3.07 18.39 9.65
C THR A 37 -3.21 16.92 9.32
N PRO A 38 -4.37 16.45 8.82
CA PRO A 38 -4.52 15.06 8.45
C PRO A 38 -3.40 14.67 7.47
N PRO A 39 -2.87 13.43 7.58
CA PRO A 39 -1.77 12.98 6.75
C PRO A 39 -2.11 13.26 5.28
N LYS A 40 -1.23 14.03 4.63
CA LYS A 40 -1.41 14.34 3.21
C LYS A 40 -1.05 13.10 2.40
N SER A 41 -1.68 12.95 1.25
CA SER A 41 -1.43 11.82 0.36
C SER A 41 -1.03 12.34 -1.00
N ILE A 42 -0.14 11.64 -1.70
CA ILE A 42 0.35 12.04 -3.00
C ILE A 42 -0.20 11.07 -4.03
N SER A 43 -0.84 11.59 -5.07
CA SER A 43 -1.27 10.80 -6.22
C SER A 43 -0.07 10.17 -6.92
N ILE A 44 -0.11 8.85 -7.13
CA ILE A 44 0.96 8.13 -7.84
C ILE A 44 1.03 8.52 -9.32
N SER A 45 -0.11 8.84 -9.94
CA SER A 45 -0.20 9.07 -11.38
C SER A 45 0.41 10.40 -11.83
N ASP A 46 0.30 11.45 -11.00
CA ASP A 46 0.70 12.81 -11.39
C ASP A 46 1.48 13.56 -10.29
N GLY A 47 1.73 12.93 -9.14
CA GLY A 47 2.46 13.54 -8.02
C GLY A 47 1.69 14.63 -7.28
N THR A 48 0.40 14.80 -7.55
CA THR A 48 -0.39 15.88 -6.94
C THR A 48 -0.77 15.57 -5.49
N MET A 49 -0.73 16.60 -4.64
CA MET A 49 -1.17 16.50 -3.24
C MET A 49 -2.69 16.40 -3.17
N CYS A 50 -3.19 15.35 -2.52
CA CYS A 50 -4.60 15.05 -2.36
C CYS A 50 -5.07 15.27 -0.92
N SER A 51 -6.32 15.73 -0.78
CA SER A 51 -6.98 15.86 0.52
C SER A 51 -7.35 14.47 1.08
N SER A 52 -7.32 14.34 2.40
CA SER A 52 -7.48 13.04 3.06
C SER A 52 -8.84 12.38 2.78
N GLY A 53 -9.94 13.14 2.72
CA GLY A 53 -11.28 12.56 2.58
C GLY A 53 -11.51 11.73 1.31
N LYS A 54 -10.97 12.15 0.14
CA LYS A 54 -11.09 11.36 -1.10
C LYS A 54 -10.24 10.09 -1.03
N VAL A 55 -9.04 10.21 -0.47
CA VAL A 55 -8.09 9.10 -0.35
C VAL A 55 -8.58 8.08 0.66
N GLU A 56 -9.08 8.52 1.81
CA GLU A 56 -9.71 7.68 2.83
C GLU A 56 -10.86 6.86 2.25
N HIS A 57 -11.73 7.48 1.44
CA HIS A 57 -12.84 6.77 0.82
C HIS A 57 -12.38 5.67 -0.15
N LEU A 58 -11.36 5.94 -0.98
CA LEU A 58 -10.83 4.95 -1.92
C LEU A 58 -10.05 3.84 -1.20
N ALA A 59 -9.21 4.19 -0.23
CA ALA A 59 -8.48 3.24 0.59
C ALA A 59 -9.44 2.37 1.43
N ALA A 60 -10.58 2.90 1.87
CA ALA A 60 -11.61 2.14 2.57
C ALA A 60 -12.25 1.06 1.67
N GLN A 61 -12.44 1.32 0.37
CA GLN A 61 -12.94 0.31 -0.57
C GLN A 61 -11.93 -0.83 -0.77
N VAL A 62 -10.63 -0.50 -0.85
CA VAL A 62 -9.58 -1.51 -0.90
C VAL A 62 -9.57 -2.32 0.39
N ARG A 63 -9.68 -1.65 1.54
CA ARG A 63 -9.71 -2.28 2.86
C ARG A 63 -10.89 -3.25 3.01
N GLU A 64 -12.09 -2.87 2.56
CA GLU A 64 -13.26 -3.74 2.62
C GLU A 64 -13.03 -5.06 1.86
N LYS A 65 -12.45 -4.99 0.65
CA LYS A 65 -12.06 -6.20 -0.09
C LYS A 65 -10.98 -6.99 0.65
N TRP A 66 -9.98 -6.31 1.18
CA TRP A 66 -8.85 -6.91 1.90
C TRP A 66 -9.30 -7.67 3.17
N GLU A 67 -10.23 -7.09 3.93
CA GLU A 67 -10.81 -7.70 5.14
C GLU A 67 -11.64 -8.95 4.83
N SER A 68 -12.25 -9.05 3.66
CA SER A 68 -12.94 -10.28 3.24
C SER A 68 -11.99 -11.48 3.12
N CYS A 69 -10.71 -11.22 2.84
CA CYS A 69 -9.64 -12.21 2.76
C CYS A 69 -8.90 -12.40 4.09
N PHE A 70 -9.43 -11.90 5.22
CA PHE A 70 -8.68 -11.87 6.49
C PHE A 70 -8.36 -13.24 7.11
N HIS A 71 -9.08 -14.27 6.72
CA HIS A 71 -8.76 -15.62 7.12
C HIS A 71 -7.41 -16.12 6.58
N TRP A 72 -6.83 -15.50 5.54
CA TRP A 72 -5.52 -15.86 4.99
C TRP A 72 -4.34 -15.41 5.87
N TYR A 73 -4.56 -14.49 6.82
CA TYR A 73 -3.51 -14.02 7.74
C TYR A 73 -3.11 -15.05 8.80
N GLU A 74 -3.92 -16.09 8.99
CA GLU A 74 -3.73 -17.09 10.04
C GLU A 74 -3.14 -18.40 9.52
N GLU A 75 -2.72 -18.44 8.25
CA GLU A 75 -1.97 -19.57 7.68
C GLU A 75 -0.68 -19.80 8.48
N PRO A 76 -0.51 -20.95 9.16
CA PRO A 76 0.68 -21.23 9.95
C PRO A 76 1.94 -21.20 9.07
N GLY A 77 2.92 -20.38 9.46
CA GLY A 77 4.20 -20.27 8.74
C GLY A 77 4.17 -19.36 7.49
N SER A 78 3.08 -18.63 7.26
CA SER A 78 3.02 -17.65 6.17
C SER A 78 4.09 -16.56 6.33
N THR A 79 4.93 -16.38 5.32
CA THR A 79 5.89 -15.28 5.20
C THR A 79 5.27 -14.03 4.57
N LYS A 80 3.95 -14.05 4.29
CA LYS A 80 3.24 -12.94 3.65
C LYS A 80 2.92 -11.83 4.65
N PHE A 81 2.79 -12.16 5.95
CA PHE A 81 2.30 -11.25 6.97
C PHE A 81 3.08 -11.37 8.27
N VAL A 82 3.24 -10.24 8.96
CA VAL A 82 3.83 -10.19 10.30
C VAL A 82 2.91 -9.39 11.21
N ARG A 83 2.47 -10.04 12.30
CA ARG A 83 1.82 -9.34 13.41
C ARG A 83 2.88 -8.50 14.10
N THR A 84 2.88 -7.20 13.85
CA THR A 84 3.44 -6.23 14.78
C THR A 84 2.54 -6.27 16.01
N GLY A 85 3.06 -6.24 17.25
CA GLY A 85 2.30 -6.42 18.50
C GLY A 85 1.18 -5.39 18.80
N LEU A 86 0.71 -4.69 17.78
CA LEU A 86 -0.41 -3.77 17.71
C LEU A 86 -1.74 -4.52 17.54
N VAL A 87 -2.81 -3.90 18.04
CA VAL A 87 -4.12 -4.54 18.20
C VAL A 87 -4.91 -4.54 16.90
N ALA A 88 -4.72 -3.52 16.06
CA ALA A 88 -5.56 -3.36 14.89
C ALA A 88 -5.01 -4.07 13.64
N PRO A 89 -5.85 -4.82 12.90
CA PRO A 89 -5.46 -5.50 11.66
C PRO A 89 -4.71 -4.64 10.64
N TRP A 90 -5.13 -3.39 10.44
CA TRP A 90 -4.53 -2.47 9.47
C TRP A 90 -3.12 -1.99 9.85
N GLU A 91 -2.70 -2.21 11.08
CA GLU A 91 -1.36 -1.89 11.57
C GLU A 91 -0.39 -3.06 11.38
N TRP A 92 -0.89 -4.24 11.00
CA TRP A 92 -0.03 -5.39 10.71
C TRP A 92 0.76 -5.17 9.42
N GLN A 93 1.88 -5.88 9.30
CA GLN A 93 2.73 -5.81 8.13
C GLN A 93 2.38 -6.89 7.11
N VAL A 94 2.41 -6.51 5.84
CA VAL A 94 2.30 -7.39 4.67
C VAL A 94 3.53 -7.21 3.79
N SER A 95 3.99 -8.30 3.16
CA SER A 95 5.10 -8.19 2.21
C SER A 95 4.66 -7.41 0.97
N LYS A 96 5.50 -6.48 0.48
CA LYS A 96 5.15 -5.65 -0.70
C LYS A 96 4.75 -6.51 -1.90
N THR A 97 5.49 -7.59 -2.15
CA THR A 97 5.28 -8.47 -3.29
C THR A 97 3.92 -9.13 -3.21
N TYR A 98 3.53 -9.59 -2.02
CA TYR A 98 2.22 -10.20 -1.83
C TYR A 98 1.10 -9.18 -2.01
N ALA A 99 1.24 -7.97 -1.45
CA ALA A 99 0.23 -6.91 -1.59
C ALA A 99 -0.01 -6.53 -3.06
N ILE A 100 1.06 -6.44 -3.86
CA ILE A 100 0.97 -6.13 -5.28
C ILE A 100 0.33 -7.28 -6.07
N LEU A 101 0.77 -8.52 -5.84
CA LEU A 101 0.18 -9.71 -6.47
C LEU A 101 -1.31 -9.82 -6.17
N TRP A 102 -1.71 -9.60 -4.91
CA TRP A 102 -3.10 -9.55 -4.51
C TRP A 102 -3.86 -8.44 -5.24
N ALA A 103 -3.28 -7.24 -5.36
CA ALA A 103 -3.93 -6.14 -6.05
C ALA A 103 -4.19 -6.44 -7.53
N ILE A 104 -3.23 -7.10 -8.20
CA ILE A 104 -3.36 -7.55 -9.58
C ILE A 104 -4.45 -8.62 -9.71
N ASP A 105 -4.46 -9.63 -8.83
CA ASP A 105 -5.48 -10.68 -8.79
C ASP A 105 -6.89 -10.11 -8.56
N GLN A 106 -7.00 -9.03 -7.78
CA GLN A 106 -8.26 -8.32 -7.52
C GLN A 106 -8.61 -7.26 -8.57
N GLU A 107 -7.89 -7.23 -9.70
CA GLU A 107 -8.11 -6.35 -10.85
C GLU A 107 -7.99 -4.85 -10.52
N PHE A 108 -7.17 -4.48 -9.53
CA PHE A 108 -6.84 -3.06 -9.29
C PHE A 108 -5.87 -2.55 -10.35
N ASP A 109 -6.04 -1.27 -10.73
CA ASP A 109 -5.17 -0.59 -11.68
C ASP A 109 -3.84 -0.15 -11.03
N VAL A 110 -3.00 -1.13 -10.71
CA VAL A 110 -1.65 -0.92 -10.17
C VAL A 110 -0.56 -1.04 -11.25
N TRP A 111 -0.90 -1.61 -12.41
CA TRP A 111 0.06 -1.84 -13.50
C TRP A 111 0.72 -0.56 -14.01
N SER A 112 -0.01 0.57 -13.97
CA SER A 112 0.48 1.89 -14.36
C SER A 112 1.80 2.28 -13.69
N TRP A 113 2.01 1.90 -12.42
CA TRP A 113 3.26 2.19 -11.69
C TRP A 113 4.11 0.95 -11.43
N VAL A 114 3.52 -0.26 -11.42
CA VAL A 114 4.26 -1.51 -11.23
C VAL A 114 5.24 -1.75 -12.38
N SER A 115 4.82 -1.55 -13.63
CA SER A 115 5.70 -1.74 -14.80
C SER A 115 6.91 -0.81 -14.74
N GLU A 116 6.70 0.47 -14.41
CA GLU A 116 7.81 1.42 -14.24
C GLU A 116 8.74 1.01 -13.08
N ALA A 117 8.21 0.47 -11.97
CA ALA A 117 9.01 0.02 -10.83
C ALA A 117 9.89 -1.19 -11.19
N ILE A 118 9.40 -2.10 -12.04
CA ILE A 118 10.16 -3.24 -12.56
C ILE A 118 11.29 -2.74 -13.47
N GLU A 119 10.99 -1.82 -14.41
CA GLU A 119 11.99 -1.23 -15.31
C GLU A 119 13.13 -0.53 -14.57
N LEU A 120 12.82 0.10 -13.43
CA LEU A 120 13.79 0.76 -12.56
C LEU A 120 14.52 -0.19 -11.60
N GLY A 121 14.18 -1.48 -11.59
CA GLY A 121 14.79 -2.48 -10.70
C GLY A 121 14.39 -2.35 -9.23
N LEU A 122 13.26 -1.68 -8.93
CA LEU A 122 12.71 -1.51 -7.59
C LEU A 122 11.80 -2.67 -7.18
N LEU A 123 11.26 -3.38 -8.16
CA LEU A 123 10.52 -4.62 -8.00
C LEU A 123 11.15 -5.73 -8.85
N ALA A 124 11.09 -6.96 -8.34
CA ALA A 124 11.32 -8.12 -9.18
C ALA A 124 10.18 -8.27 -10.21
N GLU A 125 10.46 -8.96 -11.32
CA GLU A 125 9.42 -9.31 -12.28
C GLU A 125 8.28 -10.07 -11.58
N ILE A 126 7.05 -9.62 -11.85
CA ILE A 126 5.84 -10.22 -11.32
C ILE A 126 5.30 -11.18 -12.38
N PRO A 127 5.13 -12.48 -12.08
CA PRO A 127 4.69 -13.49 -13.03
C PRO A 127 3.23 -13.35 -13.44
#